data_AF-A0A7W0KJT1-F1
#
_entry.id   AF-A0A7W0KJT1-F1
#
_cell.length_a   1.000
_cell.length_b   1.000
_cell.length_c   1.000
_cell.angle_alpha   90.00
_cell.angle_beta   90.00
_cell.angle_gamma   90.00
#
_symmetry.space_group_name_H-M   'P 1'
#
loop_
_entity.id
_entity.type
_entity.pdbx_description
1 polymer ?
#
loop_
_entity_poly.entity_id
_entity_poly.type
_entity_poly.pdbx_seq_one_letter_code
_entity_poly.pdbx_strand_id
1 'polypeptide(L)' 'MSDDINPTDEAGRRVGPWREVFTDGSVSGTGNYAADQRNGSWVFYFRNGRHKAIVEYAQERGSTTTGMGR' A
#
# COMPACT_ATOMS: atom_id res chain seq x y z
N MET A 1 -19.87 -3.40 -14.00
CA MET A 1 -18.53 -2.82 -13.77
C MET A 1 -18.34 -2.75 -12.27
N SER A 2 -17.60 -3.70 -11.68
CA SER A 2 -17.34 -3.66 -10.23
C SER A 2 -16.08 -2.84 -10.00
N ASP A 3 -16.27 -1.61 -9.53
CA ASP A 3 -15.22 -0.74 -9.01
C ASP A 3 -14.78 -1.29 -7.64
N ASP A 4 -14.33 -2.53 -7.61
CA ASP A 4 -13.80 -3.16 -6.40
C ASP A 4 -12.42 -2.55 -6.15
N ILE A 5 -12.44 -1.42 -5.47
CA ILE A 5 -11.28 -0.62 -5.07
C ILE A 5 -10.29 -1.44 -4.20
N ASN A 6 -10.72 -2.60 -3.70
CA ASN A 6 -10.08 -3.36 -2.63
C ASN A 6 -9.94 -4.86 -2.99
N PRO A 7 -9.02 -5.23 -3.91
CA PRO A 7 -8.87 -6.62 -4.33
C PRO A 7 -8.26 -7.49 -3.23
N THR A 8 -8.80 -8.68 -3.03
CA THR A 8 -8.24 -9.69 -2.14
C THR A 8 -7.91 -10.98 -2.88
N ASP A 9 -6.82 -11.63 -2.46
CA ASP A 9 -6.37 -12.94 -2.94
C ASP A 9 -7.27 -14.07 -2.41
N GLU A 10 -7.10 -15.31 -2.87
CA GLU A 10 -7.90 -16.48 -2.43
C GLU A 10 -7.84 -16.72 -0.91
N ALA A 11 -6.77 -16.26 -0.27
CA ALA A 11 -6.58 -16.31 1.19
C ALA A 11 -7.25 -15.13 1.94
N GLY A 12 -7.96 -14.25 1.26
CA GLY A 12 -8.55 -13.04 1.85
C GLY A 12 -7.53 -11.93 2.15
N ARG A 13 -6.30 -12.04 1.61
CA ARG A 13 -5.23 -11.05 1.80
C ARG A 13 -5.38 -9.91 0.81
N ARG A 14 -5.18 -8.68 1.26
CA ARG A 14 -5.24 -7.49 0.39
C ARG A 14 -4.11 -7.52 -0.63
N VAL A 15 -4.45 -7.36 -1.91
CA VAL A 15 -3.50 -7.40 -3.03
C VAL A 15 -3.89 -6.39 -4.10
N GLY A 16 -2.91 -5.89 -4.85
CA GLY A 16 -3.15 -4.96 -5.95
C GLY A 16 -3.42 -3.53 -5.49
N PRO A 17 -4.00 -2.69 -6.35
CA PRO A 17 -4.28 -1.30 -6.02
C PRO A 17 -5.34 -1.21 -4.93
N TRP A 18 -5.14 -0.34 -3.96
CA TRP A 18 -6.00 -0.17 -2.80
C TRP A 18 -6.17 1.30 -2.47
N ARG A 19 -7.36 1.65 -1.97
CA ARG A 19 -7.66 3.01 -1.53
C ARG A 19 -8.40 2.99 -0.20
N GLU A 20 -7.74 3.58 0.79
CA GLU A 20 -8.25 3.80 2.12
C GLU A 20 -9.03 5.12 2.13
N VAL A 21 -10.27 5.06 2.63
CA VAL A 21 -11.13 6.22 2.85
C VAL A 21 -11.37 6.41 4.34
N PHE A 22 -11.46 7.65 4.78
CA PHE A 22 -11.95 7.98 6.10
C PHE A 22 -13.44 7.62 6.23
N THR A 23 -13.93 7.53 7.46
CA THR A 23 -15.38 7.37 7.75
C THR A 23 -16.25 8.47 7.13
N ASP A 24 -15.64 9.61 6.83
CA ASP A 24 -16.23 10.76 6.16
C ASP A 24 -16.37 10.59 4.62
N GLY A 25 -15.75 9.56 4.04
CA GLY A 25 -15.71 9.31 2.58
C GLY A 25 -14.51 9.94 1.87
N SER A 26 -13.80 10.85 2.53
CA SER A 26 -12.56 11.45 2.04
C SER A 26 -11.42 10.42 1.92
N VAL A 27 -10.57 10.52 0.90
CA VAL A 27 -9.42 9.61 0.74
C VAL A 27 -8.41 9.86 1.86
N SER A 28 -8.03 8.78 2.55
CA SER A 28 -7.00 8.79 3.59
C SER A 28 -5.67 8.28 3.06
N GLY A 29 -5.70 7.34 2.10
CA GLY A 29 -4.48 6.81 1.52
C GLY A 29 -4.75 5.97 0.28
N THR A 30 -3.77 5.92 -0.61
CA THR A 30 -3.83 5.11 -1.84
C THR A 30 -2.47 4.51 -2.11
N GLY A 31 -2.45 3.26 -2.54
CA GLY A 31 -1.21 2.57 -2.92
C GLY A 31 -1.51 1.13 -3.30
N ASN A 32 -0.49 0.28 -3.28
CA ASN A 32 -0.66 -1.13 -3.58
C ASN A 32 -0.47 -1.98 -2.32
N TYR A 33 -1.32 -2.99 -2.12
CA TYR A 33 -1.06 -4.06 -1.17
C TYR A 33 -0.47 -5.27 -1.89
N ALA A 34 0.42 -5.99 -1.19
CA ALA A 34 0.97 -7.26 -1.60
C ALA A 34 0.94 -8.20 -0.38
N ALA A 35 0.07 -9.20 -0.43
CA ALA A 35 -0.13 -10.18 0.64
C ALA A 35 -0.40 -9.53 2.02
N ASP A 36 -1.38 -8.61 2.05
CA ASP A 36 -1.78 -7.84 3.25
C ASP A 36 -0.76 -6.79 3.74
N GLN A 37 0.35 -6.59 3.02
CA GLN A 37 1.36 -5.60 3.35
C GLN A 37 1.41 -4.49 2.30
N ARG A 38 1.61 -3.25 2.73
CA ARG A 38 1.78 -2.11 1.82
C ARG A 38 3.06 -2.30 1.01
N ASN A 39 2.96 -2.18 -0.30
CA ASN A 39 4.07 -2.34 -1.22
C ASN A 39 4.07 -1.21 -2.27
N GLY A 40 5.27 -0.77 -2.64
CA GLY A 40 5.46 0.32 -3.58
C GLY A 40 5.16 1.69 -2.96
N SER A 41 4.88 2.67 -3.80
CA SER A 41 4.64 4.05 -3.38
C SER A 41 3.22 4.20 -2.83
N TRP A 42 3.14 4.60 -1.57
CA TRP A 42 1.91 4.88 -0.84
C TRP A 42 1.76 6.37 -0.60
N VAL A 43 0.60 6.90 -0.94
CA VAL A 43 0.26 8.30 -0.75
C VAL A 43 -0.80 8.38 0.33
N PHE A 44 -0.51 9.10 1.40
CA PHE A 44 -1.46 9.43 2.45
C PHE A 44 -1.99 10.84 2.23
N TYR A 45 -3.25 11.03 2.57
CA TYR A 45 -3.97 12.29 2.47
C TYR A 45 -4.53 12.68 3.84
N PHE A 46 -4.64 13.97 4.09
CA PHE A 46 -5.35 14.50 5.25
C PHE A 46 -6.86 14.52 4.99
N ARG A 47 -7.66 14.66 6.05
CA ARG A 47 -9.13 14.83 5.94
C ARG A 47 -9.53 16.05 5.10
N ASN A 48 -8.62 17.02 4.89
CA ASN A 48 -8.82 18.18 4.03
C ASN A 48 -8.49 17.92 2.54
N GLY A 49 -8.11 16.70 2.16
CA GLY A 49 -7.73 16.32 0.79
C GLY A 49 -6.29 16.67 0.38
N ARG A 50 -5.48 17.29 1.26
CA ARG A 50 -4.06 17.58 0.96
C ARG A 50 -3.19 16.34 1.17
N HIS A 51 -2.12 16.23 0.38
CA HIS A 51 -1.07 15.23 0.60
C HIS A 51 -0.51 15.35 2.01
N LYS A 52 -0.61 14.26 2.77
CA LYS A 52 -0.08 14.11 4.11
C LYS A 52 1.36 13.64 4.10
N ALA A 53 1.61 12.54 3.40
CA ALA A 53 2.91 11.94 3.28
C ALA A 53 2.93 11.01 2.06
N ILE A 54 4.09 10.86 1.44
CA ILE A 54 4.33 9.84 0.42
C ILE A 54 5.42 8.95 0.99
N VAL A 55 5.14 7.65 1.10
CA VAL A 55 6.03 6.65 1.68
C VAL A 55 6.23 5.55 0.66
N GLU A 56 7.47 5.18 0.39
CA GLU A 56 7.76 4.03 -0.45
C GLU A 56 8.04 2.80 0.41
N TYR A 57 7.19 1.78 0.27
CA TYR A 57 7.35 0.51 0.95
C TYR A 57 8.07 -0.48 0.04
N ALA A 58 9.37 -0.68 0.27
CA ALA A 58 10.07 -1.81 -0.32
C ALA A 58 9.51 -3.10 0.31
N GLN A 59 8.92 -3.98 -0.51
CA GLN A 59 8.69 -5.34 -0.04
C GLN A 59 10.07 -5.96 0.11
N GLU A 60 10.46 -6.23 1.34
CA GLU A 60 11.73 -6.88 1.67
C GLU A 60 11.76 -8.27 1.03
N ARG A 61 12.13 -8.32 -0.25
CA ARG A 61 12.74 -9.52 -0.80
C ARG A 61 14.09 -9.58 -0.12
N GLY A 62 14.23 -10.59 0.75
CA GLY A 62 15.31 -10.72 1.72
C GLY A 62 16.58 -10.01 1.31
N SER A 63 17.05 -9.11 2.17
CA SER A 63 18.37 -8.52 2.06
C SER A 63 19.41 -9.64 1.92
N THR A 64 19.74 -10.03 0.70
CA THR A 64 21.02 -10.65 0.42
C THR A 64 22.02 -9.51 0.47
N THR A 65 22.38 -9.09 1.69
CA THR A 65 23.66 -8.42 1.89
C THR A 65 24.72 -9.50 1.69
N THR A 66 24.98 -9.84 0.43
CA THR A 66 26.23 -10.45 0.00
C THR A 66 27.28 -9.37 0.21
N GLY A 67 27.81 -9.34 1.42
CA GLY A 67 29.03 -8.66 1.79
C GLY A 67 30.02 -9.71 2.26
N MET A 68 30.54 -10.54 1.36
CA MET A 68 31.77 -11.27 1.64
C MET A 68 32.92 -10.25 1.65
N GLY A 69 33.66 -10.19 2.75
CA GLY A 69 34.97 -9.54 2.82
C GLY A 69 35.82 -10.29 3.82
N ARG A 70 36.82 -10.99 3.31
CA ARG A 70 37.85 -11.72 4.09
C ARG A 70 38.74 -10.76 4.86
#